data_AF-A0A5D9DE07-F1
#
_entry.id   AF-A0A5D9DE07-F1
#
_cell.length_a   1.000
_cell.length_b   1.000
_cell.length_c   1.000
_cell.angle_alpha   90.00
_cell.angle_beta   90.00
_cell.angle_gamma   90.00
#
_symmetry.space_group_name_H-M   'P 1'
#
loop_
_entity.id
_entity.type
_entity.pdbx_description
1 polymer ?
#
loop_
_entity_poly.entity_id
_entity_poly.type
_entity_poly.pdbx_seq_one_letter_code
_entity_poly.pdbx_strand_id
1 'polypeptide(L)' 'MSPHRFRHFLGTDLMDSPEMNIHITQNILNHSDIRTTMEYIHPEVEAMRRALNRRVPV' A
#
# COMPACT_ATOMS: atom_id res chain seq x y z
N MET A 1 -13.67 -5.80 -16.54
CA MET A 1 -12.91 -5.73 -15.28
C MET A 1 -13.35 -6.91 -14.41
N SER A 2 -12.46 -7.79 -13.95
CA SER A 2 -12.84 -8.88 -13.03
C SER A 2 -12.77 -8.40 -11.56
N PRO A 3 -13.48 -9.05 -10.61
CA PRO A 3 -13.40 -8.69 -9.19
C PRO A 3 -11.97 -8.70 -8.63
N HIS A 4 -11.16 -9.66 -9.07
CA HIS A 4 -9.75 -9.72 -8.71
C HIS A 4 -8.96 -8.53 -9.25
N ARG A 5 -9.19 -8.14 -10.51
CA ARG A 5 -8.54 -6.97 -11.14
C ARG A 5 -8.96 -5.66 -10.48
N PHE A 6 -10.20 -5.56 -10.01
CA PHE A 6 -10.66 -4.41 -9.24
C PHE A 6 -9.97 -4.32 -7.87
N ARG A 7 -9.91 -5.42 -7.11
CA ARG A 7 -9.16 -5.46 -5.83
C ARG A 7 -7.69 -5.08 -6.02
N HIS A 8 -7.07 -5.58 -7.08
CA HIS A 8 -5.69 -5.22 -7.40
C HIS A 8 -5.53 -3.74 -7.71
N PHE A 9 -6.40 -3.18 -8.56
CA PHE A 9 -6.36 -1.75 -8.86
C PHE A 9 -6.53 -0.90 -7.59
N LEU A 10 -7.56 -1.20 -6.78
CA LEU A 10 -7.85 -0.48 -5.54
C LEU A 10 -6.71 -0.61 -4.51
N GLY A 11 -6.17 -1.82 -4.33
CA GLY A 11 -5.07 -2.06 -3.40
C GLY A 11 -3.81 -1.29 -3.77
N THR A 12 -3.44 -1.25 -5.05
CA THR A 12 -2.31 -0.46 -5.53
C THR A 12 -2.54 1.04 -5.34
N ASP A 13 -3.72 1.56 -5.73
CA ASP A 13 -4.07 2.98 -5.60
C ASP A 13 -4.01 3.47 -4.13
N LEU A 14 -4.53 2.66 -3.20
CA LEU A 14 -4.47 2.96 -1.76
C LEU A 14 -3.03 2.99 -1.21
N MET A 15 -2.16 2.11 -1.72
CA MET A 15 -0.77 2.02 -1.28
C MET A 15 0.16 3.05 -1.94
N ASP A 16 -0.23 3.62 -3.08
CA ASP A 16 0.51 4.72 -3.72
C ASP A 16 0.22 6.09 -3.09
N SER A 17 -0.80 6.20 -2.23
CA SER A 17 -1.16 7.44 -1.55
C SER A 17 -0.09 7.93 -0.57
N PRO A 18 0.16 9.25 -0.46
CA PRO A 18 1.06 9.85 0.55
C PRO A 18 0.69 9.53 2.01
N GLU A 19 -0.56 9.16 2.25
CA GLU A 19 -1.12 8.77 3.55
C GLU A 19 -1.30 7.25 3.68
N MET A 20 -0.62 6.47 2.83
CA MET A 20 -0.77 5.02 2.80
C MET A 20 -0.66 4.39 4.20
N ASN A 21 -1.59 3.48 4.48
CA ASN A 21 -1.59 2.67 5.69
C ASN A 21 -2.02 1.25 5.34
N ILE A 22 -1.07 0.33 5.40
CA ILE A 22 -1.28 -1.06 4.99
C ILE A 22 -2.36 -1.77 5.81
N HIS A 23 -2.54 -1.43 7.09
CA HIS A 23 -3.57 -2.05 7.93
C HIS A 23 -4.97 -1.55 7.56
N ILE A 24 -5.09 -0.27 7.17
CA ILE A 24 -6.35 0.26 6.65
C ILE A 24 -6.67 -0.40 5.31
N THR A 25 -5.69 -0.50 4.40
CA THR A 25 -5.86 -1.20 3.12
C THR A 25 -6.26 -2.66 3.31
N GLN A 26 -5.64 -3.37 4.25
CA GLN A 26 -6.00 -4.76 4.60
C GLN A 26 -7.47 -4.87 5.02
N ASN A 27 -7.92 -3.96 5.90
CA ASN A 27 -9.31 -3.93 6.37
C ASN A 27 -10.30 -3.62 5.23
N ILE A 28 -9.96 -2.67 4.35
CA ILE A 28 -10.80 -2.31 3.19
C ILE A 28 -10.94 -3.50 2.22
N LEU A 29 -9.85 -4.22 1.97
CA LEU A 29 -9.84 -5.38 1.08
C LEU A 29 -10.34 -6.67 1.76
N ASN A 30 -10.61 -6.62 3.07
CA ASN A 30 -11.06 -7.72 3.90
C ASN A 30 -10.11 -8.94 3.81
N HIS A 31 -8.82 -8.69 3.90
CA HIS A 31 -7.79 -9.72 3.88
C HIS A 31 -7.52 -10.24 5.30
N SER A 32 -7.67 -11.55 5.51
CA SER A 32 -7.36 -12.20 6.78
C SER A 32 -5.85 -12.29 7.06
N ASP A 33 -5.03 -12.21 6.02
CA ASP A 33 -3.58 -12.26 6.10
C ASP A 33 -2.95 -11.00 5.47
N ILE A 34 -2.07 -10.35 6.23
CA ILE A 34 -1.34 -9.17 5.77
C ILE A 34 -0.47 -9.49 4.55
N ARG A 35 0.02 -10.73 4.42
CA ARG A 35 0.85 -11.17 3.28
C ARG A 35 0.11 -11.01 1.95
N THR A 36 -1.20 -11.28 1.92
CA THR A 36 -2.02 -11.08 0.71
C THR A 36 -2.20 -9.60 0.38
N THR A 37 -2.15 -8.70 1.38
CA THR A 37 -2.21 -7.24 1.15
C THR A 37 -0.87 -6.69 0.66
N MET A 38 0.24 -7.29 1.10
CA MET A 38 1.59 -6.92 0.64
C MET A 38 1.79 -7.14 -0.86
N GLU A 39 1.00 -7.99 -1.51
CA GLU A 39 1.04 -8.22 -2.97
C GLU A 39 0.75 -6.94 -3.78
N TYR A 40 0.15 -5.91 -3.17
CA TYR A 40 -0.13 -4.64 -3.82
C TYR A 40 0.94 -3.57 -3.60
N ILE A 41 1.96 -3.85 -2.78
CA ILE A 41 2.99 -2.89 -2.40
C ILE A 41 4.16 -2.98 -3.38
N HIS A 42 4.33 -1.94 -4.17
CA HIS A 42 5.45 -1.77 -5.09
C HIS A 42 6.24 -0.51 -4.67
N PRO A 43 7.14 -0.61 -3.68
CA PRO A 43 7.84 0.55 -3.17
C PRO A 43 8.95 0.96 -4.15
N GLU A 44 8.73 2.07 -4.84
CA GLU A 44 9.76 2.74 -5.62
C GLU A 44 10.89 3.25 -4.72
N VAL A 45 12.13 3.24 -5.22
CA VAL A 45 13.32 3.70 -4.47
C VAL A 45 13.13 5.11 -3.91
N GLU A 46 12.51 5.99 -4.70
CA GLU A 46 12.21 7.35 -4.28
C GLU A 46 11.13 7.43 -3.19
N ALA A 47 10.16 6.51 -3.18
CA ALA A 47 9.18 6.43 -2.11
C ALA A 47 9.83 6.02 -0.78
N MET A 48 10.75 5.05 -0.82
CA MET A 48 11.56 4.66 0.33
C MET A 48 12.43 5.81 0.84
N ARG A 49 13.07 6.55 -0.08
CA ARG A 49 13.88 7.73 0.25
C ARG A 49 13.06 8.81 0.95
N ARG A 50 11.87 9.15 0.42
CA ARG A 50 10.96 10.12 1.05
C ARG A 50 10.53 9.66 2.45
N ALA A 51 10.15 8.39 2.60
CA ALA A 51 9.75 7.83 3.89
C ALA A 51 10.87 7.90 4.94
N LEU A 52 12.11 7.62 4.55
CA LEU A 52 13.29 7.76 5.41
C LEU A 52 13.54 9.22 5.80
N ASN A 53 13.53 10.14 4.83
CA ASN A 53 13.80 11.56 5.07
C ASN A 53 12.73 12.22 5.95
N ARG A 54 11.47 11.78 5.86
CA ARG A 54 10.35 12.28 6.70
C ARG A 54 10.54 11.94 8.19
N ARG A 55 11.40 10.97 8.52
CA ARG A 55 11.70 10.53 9.89
C ARG A 55 12.99 11.12 10.47
N VAL A 56 13.80 11.83 9.69
CA VAL A 56 15.02 12.46 10.21
C VAL A 56 14.60 13.66 11.06
N PRO A 57 14.90 13.67 12.37
CA PRO A 57 14.72 14.87 13.18
C PRO A 57 15.75 15.89 12.71
N VAL A 58 15.28 17.11 12.41
CA VAL A 58 16.14 18.29 12.27
C VAL A 58 16.65 18.70 13.64
#